data_AF-A0A7C5ZNB3-F1
#
_entry.id   AF-A0A7C5ZNB3-F1
#
_cell.length_a   1.000
_cell.length_b   1.000
_cell.length_c   1.000
_cell.angle_alpha   90.00
_cell.angle_beta   90.00
_cell.angle_gamma   90.00
#
_symmetry.space_group_name_H-M   'P 1'
#
loop_
_entity.id
_entity.type
_entity.pdbx_description
1 polymer ?
#
loop_
_entity_poly.entity_id
_entity_poly.type
_entity_poly.pdbx_seq_one_letter_code
_entity_poly.pdbx_strand_id
1 'polypeptide(L)' 'VKLNAKYGYIDKTGREVIPLKYDYAWDFFEGLAAVKLNGKIGYIDAYGNEYWED' A
#
# COMPACT_ATOMS: atom_id res chain seq x y z
N VAL A 1 5.32 4.57 -3.77
CA VAL A 1 6.34 4.43 -4.84
C VAL A 1 5.98 3.30 -5.78
N LYS A 2 6.59 3.24 -6.97
CA LYS A 2 6.40 2.15 -7.94
C LYS A 2 7.74 1.61 -8.43
N LEU A 3 7.93 0.30 -8.42
CA LEU A 3 9.06 -0.42 -8.99
C LEU A 3 8.56 -1.73 -9.61
N ASN A 4 9.04 -2.12 -10.79
CA ASN A 4 8.67 -3.38 -11.44
C ASN A 4 7.14 -3.61 -11.52
N ALA A 5 6.41 -2.55 -11.86
CA ALA A 5 4.94 -2.51 -11.94
C ALA A 5 4.19 -2.77 -10.61
N LYS A 6 4.88 -2.82 -9.46
CA LYS A 6 4.28 -2.96 -8.14
C LYS A 6 4.42 -1.67 -7.33
N TYR A 7 3.42 -1.42 -6.50
CA TYR A 7 3.34 -0.26 -5.61
C TYR A 7 3.57 -0.67 -4.16
N GLY A 8 4.16 0.24 -3.39
CA GLY A 8 4.41 0.13 -1.95
C GLY A 8 4.63 1.52 -1.35
N TYR A 9 4.94 1.58 -0.06
CA TYR A 9 5.11 2.84 0.68
C TYR A 9 6.49 2.92 1.33
N ILE A 10 7.08 4.11 1.24
CA ILE A 10 8.38 4.43 1.85
C ILE A 10 8.19 5.57 2.85
N ASP A 11 9.07 5.66 3.83
CA ASP A 11 9.17 6.83 4.69
C ASP A 11 9.85 8.02 3.98
N LYS A 12 9.96 9.15 4.67
CA LYS A 12 10.62 10.37 4.14
C LYS A 12 12.12 10.20 3.90
N THR A 13 12.74 9.16 4.46
CA THR A 13 14.16 8.83 4.25
C THR A 13 14.37 7.91 3.05
N GLY A 14 13.29 7.44 2.43
CA GLY A 14 13.31 6.50 1.32
C GLY A 14 13.34 5.02 1.73
N ARG A 15 13.19 4.72 3.03
CA ARG A 15 13.14 3.34 3.51
C ARG A 15 11.77 2.75 3.26
N GLU A 16 11.74 1.50 2.79
CA GLU A 16 10.51 0.75 2.66
C GLU A 16 9.84 0.57 4.03
N VAL A 17 8.57 0.99 4.11
CA VAL A 17 7.69 0.76 5.26
C VAL A 17 6.70 -0.35 4.91
N ILE A 18 6.20 -0.33 3.67
CA ILE A 18 5.26 -1.33 3.15
C ILE A 18 5.81 -1.87 1.82
N PRO A 19 5.97 -3.20 1.68
CA PRO A 19 6.54 -3.83 0.49
C PRO A 19 5.88 -3.44 -0.82
N LEU A 20 6.68 -3.39 -1.88
CA LEU A 20 6.19 -3.17 -3.24
C LEU A 20 5.53 -4.45 -3.80
N LYS A 21 4.28 -4.70 -3.40
CA LYS A 21 3.53 -5.90 -3.81
C LYS A 21 2.17 -5.60 -4.45
N TYR A 22 1.64 -4.39 -4.29
CA TYR A 22 0.30 -4.03 -4.77
C TYR A 22 0.30 -3.72 -6.27
N ASP A 23 -0.81 -4.02 -6.93
CA ASP A 23 -1.05 -3.63 -8.32
C ASP A 23 -1.33 -2.12 -8.42
N TYR A 24 -2.00 -1.57 -7.40
CA TYR A 24 -2.21 -0.14 -7.20
C TYR A 24 -2.19 0.19 -5.70
N ALA A 25 -1.71 1.38 -5.38
CA ALA A 25 -1.70 1.92 -4.02
C ALA A 25 -2.05 3.41 -4.11
N TRP A 26 -3.01 3.86 -3.31
CA TRP A 26 -3.45 5.25 -3.25
C TRP A 26 -2.73 6.02 -2.13
N ASP A 27 -2.86 7.34 -2.14
CA ASP A 27 -2.32 8.17 -1.07
C ASP A 27 -3.04 7.89 0.25
N PHE A 28 -2.31 8.10 1.35
CA PHE A 28 -2.90 8.02 2.68
C PHE A 28 -3.87 9.17 2.92
N PHE A 29 -5.05 8.85 3.48
CA PHE A 29 -6.04 9.79 3.97
C PHE A 29 -6.56 9.28 5.32
N GLU A 30 -6.53 10.13 6.35
CA GLU A 30 -6.94 9.78 7.72
C GLU A 30 -6.31 8.50 8.29
N GLY A 31 -5.05 8.22 7.92
CA GLY A 31 -4.29 7.08 8.45
C GLY A 31 -4.47 5.76 7.71
N LEU A 32 -5.33 5.72 6.69
CA LEU A 32 -5.53 4.58 5.81
C LEU A 32 -5.19 4.92 4.37
N ALA A 33 -4.81 3.90 3.59
CA ALA A 33 -4.70 4.00 2.15
C ALA A 33 -5.40 2.80 1.50
N ALA A 34 -6.12 3.04 0.42
CA ALA A 34 -6.62 1.95 -0.39
C ALA A 34 -5.46 1.28 -1.15
N VAL A 35 -5.55 -0.04 -1.32
CA VAL A 35 -4.61 -0.83 -2.12
C VAL A 35 -5.37 -1.86 -2.94
N LYS A 36 -4.82 -2.19 -4.11
CA LYS A 36 -5.32 -3.28 -4.96
C LYS A 36 -4.30 -4.40 -5.04
N LEU A 37 -4.72 -5.63 -4.76
CA LEU A 37 -3.89 -6.82 -4.88
C LEU A 37 -4.69 -7.94 -5.55
N ASN A 38 -4.17 -8.47 -6.66
CA ASN A 38 -4.75 -9.60 -7.38
C ASN A 38 -6.24 -9.37 -7.73
N GLY A 39 -6.57 -8.14 -8.12
CA GLY A 39 -7.94 -7.76 -8.47
C GLY A 39 -8.84 -7.35 -7.30
N LYS A 40 -8.46 -7.62 -6.04
CA LYS A 40 -9.21 -7.22 -4.84
C LYS A 40 -8.77 -5.86 -4.33
N ILE A 41 -9.72 -5.08 -3.78
CA ILE A 41 -9.45 -3.82 -3.11
C ILE A 41 -9.51 -4.06 -1.60
N GLY A 42 -8.55 -3.47 -0.88
CA GLY A 42 -8.51 -3.45 0.57
C GLY A 42 -7.90 -2.13 1.06
N TYR A 43 -7.68 -2.04 2.35
CA TYR A 43 -7.03 -0.90 2.99
C TYR A 43 -5.77 -1.35 3.72
N ILE A 44 -4.82 -0.43 3.86
CA ILE A 44 -3.63 -0.59 4.68
C ILE A 44 -3.44 0.64 5.55
N ASP A 45 -2.99 0.43 6.79
CA ASP A 45 -2.60 1.52 7.68
C ASP A 45 -1.09 1.84 7.57
N ALA A 46 -0.66 2.91 8.23
CA ALA A 46 0.74 3.33 8.21
C ALA A 46 1.71 2.35 8.90
N TYR A 47 1.20 1.36 9.64
CA TYR A 47 1.97 0.31 10.31
C TYR A 47 2.06 -0.97 9.49
N GLY A 48 1.38 -1.03 8.34
CA GLY A 48 1.38 -2.18 7.45
C GLY A 48 0.29 -3.22 7.74
N ASN A 49 -0.70 -2.91 8.59
CA ASN A 49 -1.85 -3.78 8.82
C ASN A 49 -2.80 -3.71 7.62
N GLU A 50 -3.16 -4.86 7.07
CA GLU A 50 -4.03 -4.97 5.90
C GLU A 50 -5.45 -5.38 6.29
N TYR A 51 -6.43 -4.73 5.67
CA TYR A 51 -7.86 -4.96 5.86
C TYR A 51 -8.48 -5.26 4.50
N TRP A 52 -8.94 -6.50 4.32
CA TRP A 52 -9.57 -6.96 3.09
C TRP A 52 -11.05 -7.21 3.34
N GLU A 53 -11.90 -6.84 2.39
CA GLU A 53 -13.28 -7.31 2.36
C GLU A 53 -13.30 -8.72 1.75
N ASP A 54 -13.97 -9.65 2.42
CA ASP A 54 -14.14 -11.05 1.99
C ASP A 54 -15.21 -11.20 0.89
#